data_AF-A0A0P4VN02-F1
#
_entry.id   AF-A0A0P4VN02-F1
#
_cell.length_a   1.000
_cell.length_b   1.000
_cell.length_c   1.000
_cell.angle_alpha   90.00
_cell.angle_beta   90.00
_cell.angle_gamma   90.00
#
_symmetry.space_group_name_H-M   'P 1'
#
loop_
_entity.id
_entity.type
_entity.pdbx_description
1 polymer ?
#
loop_
_entity_poly.entity_id
_entity_poly.type
_entity_poly.pdbx_seq_one_letter_code
_entity_poly.pdbx_strand_id
1 'polypeptide(L)'
;KKKKENFQEKEPVREELKQYWNAVHGACETGDEKQLEAALQKTEGITADEIYLVLNERNINGETILHKLASEGKGSTIRLLLLHGADPTVKDKKSQTAYDHAVDKLTRNIFRRFMGEYPDKFDYTKSHIPSALNDEIEAEIADKRKAARKAKRLKEKEKKTEKEAVKKEEEEKQRFLHLSDREKRALAAERRLLAAGGQKNVVLSRCFTCATDITAKVPFEYENFRFCSMDCLKAHRIQSKKL
;
A
#
# COMPACT_ATOMS: atom_id res chain seq x y z
N LYS A 1 49.54 -3.85 40.10
CA LYS A 1 50.00 -2.89 39.06
C LYS A 1 48.78 -2.29 38.36
N LYS A 2 48.26 -1.15 38.86
CA LYS A 2 47.18 -0.39 38.19
C LYS A 2 47.84 0.51 37.14
N LYS A 3 47.58 0.26 35.85
CA LYS A 3 48.01 1.16 34.77
C LYS A 3 47.20 2.45 34.90
N LYS A 4 47.90 3.56 35.19
CA LYS A 4 47.36 4.91 35.01
C LYS A 4 47.13 5.08 33.52
N GLU A 5 45.87 5.11 33.10
CA GLU A 5 45.52 5.56 31.76
C GLU A 5 45.79 7.07 31.71
N ASN A 6 46.65 7.40 30.75
CA ASN A 6 47.20 8.71 30.52
C ASN A 6 46.06 9.65 30.10
N PHE A 7 45.65 10.54 31.01
CA PHE A 7 44.74 11.64 30.69
C PHE A 7 45.52 12.60 29.80
N GLN A 8 45.42 12.42 28.48
CA GLN A 8 45.99 13.32 27.50
C GLN A 8 45.41 14.72 27.74
N GLU A 9 46.27 15.65 28.13
CA GLU A 9 45.98 17.08 28.18
C GLU A 9 45.43 17.49 26.81
N LYS A 10 44.16 17.91 26.77
CA LYS A 10 43.56 18.45 25.56
C LYS A 10 44.22 19.79 25.26
N GLU A 11 44.90 19.88 24.12
CA GLU A 11 45.33 21.15 23.53
C GLU A 11 44.16 22.15 23.55
N PRO A 12 44.42 23.47 23.75
CA PRO A 12 43.37 24.47 23.74
C PRO A 12 42.68 24.44 22.38
N VAL A 13 41.44 23.94 22.37
CA VAL A 13 40.60 23.90 21.18
C VAL A 13 40.57 25.29 20.57
N ARG A 14 41.02 25.42 19.31
CA ARG A 14 41.03 26.67 18.55
C ARG A 14 39.66 27.34 18.69
N GLU A 15 39.66 28.62 19.04
CA GLU A 15 38.43 29.37 19.29
C GLU A 15 37.51 29.39 18.04
N GLU A 16 38.12 29.41 16.86
CA GLU A 16 37.47 29.28 15.56
C GLU A 16 36.65 27.98 15.43
N LEU A 17 37.19 26.85 15.89
CA LEU A 17 36.51 25.55 15.85
C LEU A 17 35.30 25.52 16.79
N LYS A 18 35.41 26.14 17.97
CA LYS A 18 34.27 26.27 18.90
C LYS A 18 33.17 27.14 18.32
N GLN A 19 33.53 28.24 17.65
CA GLN A 19 32.56 29.12 16.99
C GLN A 19 31.84 28.40 15.85
N TYR A 20 32.58 27.63 15.04
CA TYR A 20 32.01 26.79 14.00
C TYR A 20 31.05 25.73 14.57
N TRP A 21 31.48 25.00 15.61
CA TRP A 21 30.65 24.02 16.29
C TRP A 21 29.34 24.65 16.82
N ASN A 22 29.43 25.78 17.52
CA ASN A 22 28.26 26.49 18.06
C ASN A 22 27.32 26.96 16.94
N ALA A 23 27.86 27.46 15.83
CA ALA A 23 27.06 27.91 14.70
C ALA A 23 26.31 26.74 14.03
N VAL A 24 26.98 25.61 13.81
CA VAL A 24 26.39 24.41 13.22
C VAL A 24 25.33 23.82 14.17
N HIS A 25 25.64 23.64 15.45
CA HIS A 25 24.69 23.11 16.43
C HIS A 25 23.48 24.03 16.65
N GLY A 26 23.70 25.34 16.74
CA GLY A 26 22.62 26.32 16.87
C GLY A 26 21.68 26.31 15.65
N ALA A 27 22.22 26.28 14.43
CA ALA A 27 21.41 26.18 13.21
C ALA A 27 20.65 24.83 13.12
N CYS A 28 21.26 23.75 13.60
CA CYS A 28 20.61 22.46 13.69
C CYS A 28 19.44 22.45 14.69
N GLU A 29 19.58 23.15 15.83
CA GLU A 29 18.51 23.28 16.84
C GLU A 29 17.35 24.13 16.36
N THR A 30 17.62 25.23 15.63
CA THR A 30 16.56 26.05 15.03
C THR A 30 15.88 25.37 13.83
N GLY A 31 16.62 24.51 13.12
CA GLY A 31 16.13 23.83 11.91
C GLY A 31 16.10 24.72 10.68
N ASP A 32 16.77 25.88 10.71
CA ASP A 32 16.87 26.79 9.57
C ASP A 32 17.96 26.31 8.59
N GLU A 33 17.51 25.76 7.46
CA GLU A 33 18.36 25.21 6.41
C GLU A 33 19.38 26.22 5.88
N LYS A 34 18.97 27.49 5.72
CA LYS A 34 19.83 28.54 5.14
C LYS A 34 20.93 28.95 6.11
N GLN A 35 20.59 29.01 7.39
CA GLN A 35 21.57 29.30 8.44
C GLN A 35 22.58 28.17 8.56
N LEU A 36 22.13 26.91 8.44
CA LEU A 36 23.01 25.76 8.47
C LEU A 36 23.96 25.75 7.26
N GLU A 37 23.46 26.02 6.06
CA GLU A 37 24.30 26.11 4.86
C GLU A 37 25.33 27.23 4.98
N ALA A 38 24.93 28.41 5.45
CA ALA A 38 25.84 29.52 5.68
C ALA A 38 26.89 29.20 6.76
N ALA A 39 26.53 28.44 7.80
CA ALA A 39 27.47 28.00 8.83
C ALA A 39 28.47 26.97 8.27
N LEU A 40 28.01 26.01 7.47
CA LEU A 40 28.85 24.98 6.86
C LEU A 40 29.80 25.54 5.79
N GLN A 41 29.46 26.65 5.15
CA GLN A 41 30.34 27.35 4.20
C GLN A 41 31.47 28.15 4.88
N LYS A 42 31.29 28.57 6.14
CA LYS A 42 32.30 29.29 6.92
C LYS A 42 33.40 28.34 7.40
N THR A 43 34.25 27.95 6.47
CA THR A 43 35.39 27.03 6.68
C THR A 43 36.74 27.75 6.66
N GLU A 44 36.73 29.09 6.73
CA GLU A 44 37.95 29.90 6.78
C GLU A 44 38.81 29.50 7.99
N GLY A 45 39.98 28.91 7.73
CA GLY A 45 40.93 28.50 8.76
C GLY A 45 40.72 27.10 9.35
N ILE A 46 39.70 26.35 8.90
CA ILE A 46 39.37 25.01 9.39
C ILE A 46 39.71 23.97 8.31
N THR A 47 40.40 22.91 8.72
CA THR A 47 40.75 21.77 7.83
C THR A 47 39.56 20.82 7.64
N ALA A 48 39.56 20.04 6.55
CA ALA A 48 38.50 19.07 6.29
C ALA A 48 38.39 18.00 7.40
N ASP A 49 39.52 17.61 8.00
CA ASP A 49 39.57 16.62 9.08
C ASP A 49 38.94 17.17 10.38
N GLU A 50 39.15 18.45 10.67
CA GLU A 50 38.50 19.13 11.81
C GLU A 50 36.99 19.24 11.62
N ILE A 51 36.53 19.55 10.39
CA ILE A 51 35.10 19.55 10.07
C ILE A 51 34.50 18.16 10.27
N TYR A 52 35.18 17.12 9.76
CA TYR A 52 34.74 15.74 9.95
C TYR A 52 34.67 15.36 11.43
N LEU A 53 35.65 15.77 12.24
CA LEU A 53 35.66 15.52 13.67
C LEU A 53 34.46 16.19 14.34
N VAL A 54 34.22 17.48 14.06
CA VAL A 54 33.10 18.27 14.61
C VAL A 54 31.74 17.65 14.29
N LEU A 55 31.51 17.31 13.02
CA LEU A 55 30.22 16.76 12.59
C LEU A 55 29.92 15.37 13.17
N ASN A 56 30.97 14.61 13.49
CA ASN A 56 30.88 13.27 14.04
C ASN A 56 31.19 13.19 15.53
N GLU A 57 31.21 14.34 16.23
CA GLU A 57 31.35 14.37 17.67
C GLU A 57 30.23 13.60 18.36
N ARG A 58 30.60 12.85 19.40
CA ARG A 58 29.70 11.99 20.14
C ARG A 58 29.44 12.58 21.52
N ASN A 59 28.17 12.69 21.87
CA ASN A 59 27.76 13.12 23.20
C ASN A 59 28.00 12.01 24.26
N ILE A 60 27.56 12.26 25.50
CA ILE A 60 27.68 11.31 26.61
C ILE A 60 26.97 9.98 26.31
N ASN A 61 25.95 9.97 25.46
CA ASN A 61 25.21 8.78 25.03
C ASN A 61 25.84 8.10 23.81
N GLY A 62 26.93 8.65 23.26
CA GLY A 62 27.55 8.18 22.04
C GLY A 62 26.84 8.63 20.76
N GLU A 63 25.83 9.51 20.87
CA GLU A 63 25.02 10.01 19.77
C GLU A 63 25.72 11.17 19.06
N THR A 64 25.60 11.20 17.74
CA THR A 64 26.08 12.31 16.88
C THR A 64 24.97 13.32 16.61
N ILE A 65 25.31 14.45 15.99
CA ILE A 65 24.32 15.46 15.57
C ILE A 65 23.21 14.87 14.67
N LEU A 66 23.53 13.87 13.84
CA LEU A 66 22.57 13.18 12.99
C LEU A 66 21.52 12.39 13.78
N HIS A 67 21.87 11.83 14.95
CA HIS A 67 20.90 11.12 15.80
C HIS A 67 19.85 12.08 16.38
N LYS A 68 20.31 13.25 16.84
CA LYS A 68 19.42 14.30 17.35
C LYS A 68 18.48 14.80 16.25
N LEU A 69 19.02 15.11 15.08
CA LEU A 69 18.19 15.57 13.96
C LEU A 69 17.20 14.52 13.44
N ALA A 70 17.61 13.24 13.44
CA ALA A 70 16.73 12.14 13.05
C ALA A 70 15.56 11.97 14.04
N SER A 71 15.82 12.10 15.34
CA SER A 71 14.78 12.04 16.37
C SER A 71 13.89 13.29 16.41
N GLU A 72 14.32 14.40 15.81
CA GLU A 72 13.51 15.61 15.59
C GLU A 72 12.79 15.63 14.23
N GLY A 73 13.12 14.72 13.31
CA GLY A 73 12.53 14.65 11.96
C GLY A 73 12.98 15.79 11.02
N LYS A 74 14.14 16.41 11.28
CA LYS A 74 14.66 17.53 10.49
C LYS A 74 15.36 17.04 9.22
N GLY A 75 14.57 16.55 8.28
CA GLY A 75 15.05 15.87 7.08
C GLY A 75 16.03 16.69 6.21
N SER A 76 15.73 17.95 5.95
CA SER A 76 16.55 18.78 5.06
C SER A 76 17.93 19.07 5.64
N THR A 77 18.02 19.35 6.94
CA THR A 77 19.31 19.58 7.63
C THR A 77 20.15 18.32 7.67
N ILE A 78 19.52 17.15 7.87
CA ILE A 78 20.19 15.84 7.77
C ILE A 78 20.84 15.69 6.39
N ARG A 79 20.11 15.95 5.31
CA ARG A 79 20.65 15.81 3.94
C ARG A 79 21.85 16.72 3.72
N LEU A 80 21.79 17.95 4.22
CA LEU A 80 22.89 18.91 4.09
C LEU A 80 24.14 18.45 4.85
N LEU A 81 24.00 17.98 6.09
CA LEU A 81 25.12 17.47 6.89
C LEU A 81 25.76 16.22 6.26
N LEU A 82 24.97 15.31 5.69
CA LEU A 82 25.48 14.13 4.97
C LEU A 82 26.31 14.55 3.73
N LEU A 83 25.93 15.64 3.06
CA LEU A 83 26.69 16.18 1.94
C LEU A 83 28.06 16.71 2.40
N HIS A 84 28.10 17.33 3.58
CA HIS A 84 29.32 17.90 4.19
C HIS A 84 30.17 16.91 5.01
N GLY A 85 29.84 15.60 5.01
CA GLY A 85 30.69 14.56 5.59
C GLY A 85 30.30 14.06 6.97
N ALA A 86 29.10 14.41 7.46
CA ALA A 86 28.54 13.73 8.63
C ALA A 86 28.28 12.25 8.30
N ASP A 87 28.77 11.35 9.12
CA ASP A 87 28.74 9.91 8.88
C ASP A 87 27.46 9.28 9.48
N PRO A 88 26.54 8.74 8.65
CA PRO A 88 25.32 8.10 9.12
C PRO A 88 25.55 6.71 9.73
N THR A 89 26.76 6.14 9.61
CA THR A 89 27.10 4.79 10.07
C THR A 89 27.52 4.74 11.54
N VAL A 90 27.76 5.90 12.16
CA VAL A 90 28.15 6.01 13.57
C VAL A 90 27.02 5.47 14.44
N LYS A 91 27.40 4.63 15.41
CA LYS A 91 26.48 4.02 16.38
C LYS A 91 26.56 4.69 17.74
N ASP A 92 25.42 4.86 18.38
CA ASP A 92 25.32 5.26 19.78
C ASP A 92 25.73 4.13 20.75
N LYS A 93 25.64 4.38 22.05
CA LYS A 93 25.92 3.34 23.08
C LYS A 93 24.96 2.15 23.04
N LYS A 94 23.78 2.30 22.43
CA LYS A 94 22.80 1.22 22.23
C LYS A 94 23.01 0.49 20.90
N SER A 95 24.10 0.77 20.18
CA SER A 95 24.38 0.24 18.84
C SER A 95 23.35 0.65 17.77
N GLN A 96 22.61 1.73 18.01
CA GLN A 96 21.64 2.30 17.08
C GLN A 96 22.33 3.38 16.24
N THR A 97 21.95 3.47 14.97
CA THR A 97 22.43 4.50 14.04
C THR A 97 21.47 5.68 13.98
N ALA A 98 21.87 6.78 13.35
CA ALA A 98 20.96 7.91 13.11
C ALA A 98 19.67 7.49 12.36
N TYR A 99 19.75 6.49 11.48
CA TYR A 99 18.58 5.93 10.80
C TYR A 99 17.58 5.27 11.77
N ASP A 100 18.07 4.63 12.83
CA ASP A 100 17.25 3.93 13.81
C ASP A 100 16.52 4.90 14.76
N HIS A 101 17.07 6.12 14.93
CA HIS A 101 16.46 7.22 15.70
C HIS A 101 15.43 8.01 14.90
N ALA A 102 15.28 7.77 13.60
CA ALA A 102 14.35 8.51 12.75
C ALA A 102 12.88 8.26 13.14
N VAL A 103 12.16 9.33 13.47
CA VAL A 103 10.77 9.27 13.96
C VAL A 103 9.80 8.76 12.90
N ASP A 104 9.96 9.22 11.66
CA ASP A 104 8.99 9.03 10.60
C ASP A 104 9.61 8.37 9.35
N LYS A 105 8.73 8.00 8.42
CA LYS A 105 9.17 7.33 7.17
C LYS A 105 9.93 8.29 6.24
N LEU A 106 9.58 9.58 6.23
CA LEU A 106 10.23 10.55 5.34
C LEU A 106 11.68 10.74 5.75
N THR A 107 11.95 10.90 7.05
CA THR A 107 13.32 11.00 7.57
C THR A 107 14.16 9.75 7.27
N ARG A 108 13.59 8.55 7.43
CA ARG A 108 14.27 7.30 7.03
C ARG A 108 14.53 7.23 5.53
N ASN A 109 13.60 7.70 4.71
CA ASN A 109 13.76 7.74 3.27
C ASN A 109 14.92 8.64 2.85
N ILE A 110 15.26 9.70 3.59
CA ILE A 110 16.39 10.60 3.27
C ILE A 110 17.71 9.85 3.35
N PHE A 111 17.95 9.08 4.40
CA PHE A 111 19.15 8.24 4.50
C PHE A 111 19.21 7.19 3.38
N ARG A 112 18.06 6.59 3.03
CA ARG A 112 17.97 5.58 1.95
C ARG A 112 18.18 6.17 0.56
N ARG A 113 17.69 7.38 0.31
CA ARG A 113 17.89 8.13 -0.94
C ARG A 113 19.34 8.59 -1.05
N PHE A 114 19.91 9.13 0.03
CA PHE A 114 21.30 9.54 0.08
C PHE A 114 22.25 8.36 -0.18
N MET A 115 21.96 7.18 0.39
CA MET A 115 22.70 5.94 0.08
C MET A 115 22.59 5.52 -1.39
N GLY A 116 21.42 5.73 -2.02
CA GLY A 116 21.23 5.46 -3.44
C GLY A 116 21.96 6.45 -4.36
N GLU A 117 22.02 7.73 -3.98
CA GLU A 117 22.74 8.78 -4.70
C GLU A 117 24.27 8.64 -4.53
N TYR A 118 24.74 8.22 -3.36
CA TYR A 118 26.18 8.19 -3.00
C TYR A 118 26.61 6.84 -2.41
N PRO A 119 26.52 5.72 -3.15
CA PRO A 119 26.77 4.37 -2.60
C PRO A 119 28.21 4.16 -2.08
N ASP A 120 29.19 4.88 -2.61
CA ASP A 120 30.62 4.71 -2.27
C ASP A 120 31.13 5.69 -1.20
N LYS A 121 30.27 6.62 -0.73
CA LYS A 121 30.73 7.71 0.15
C LYS A 121 30.94 7.28 1.60
N PHE A 122 30.15 6.33 2.08
CA PHE A 122 30.25 5.78 3.43
C PHE A 122 30.18 4.25 3.38
N ASP A 123 30.70 3.58 4.40
CA ASP A 123 30.57 2.13 4.53
C ASP A 123 29.19 1.76 5.09
N TYR A 124 28.17 1.82 4.23
CA TYR A 124 26.77 1.55 4.59
C TYR A 124 26.51 0.12 5.06
N THR A 125 27.46 -0.81 4.90
CA THR A 125 27.33 -2.16 5.47
C THR A 125 27.29 -2.11 7.01
N LYS A 126 27.88 -1.07 7.60
CA LYS A 126 27.90 -0.82 9.04
C LYS A 126 26.62 -0.15 9.54
N SER A 127 25.86 0.50 8.65
CA SER A 127 24.60 1.15 8.99
C SER A 127 23.42 0.19 8.78
N HIS A 128 22.45 0.17 9.70
CA HIS A 128 21.24 -0.65 9.56
C HIS A 128 20.27 -0.11 8.49
N ILE A 129 20.76 0.64 7.50
CA ILE A 129 19.95 1.26 6.45
C ILE A 129 19.56 0.16 5.45
N PRO A 130 18.26 -0.19 5.32
CA PRO A 130 17.81 -1.16 4.33
C PRO A 130 18.03 -0.65 2.91
N SER A 131 17.92 -1.54 1.91
CA SER A 131 18.26 -1.27 0.49
C SER A 131 17.86 0.14 0.02
N ALA A 132 18.74 0.73 -0.79
CA ALA A 132 18.55 2.05 -1.38
C ALA A 132 17.12 2.21 -1.93
N LEU A 133 16.49 3.33 -1.59
CA LEU A 133 15.15 3.66 -2.04
C LEU A 133 15.29 4.69 -3.15
N ASN A 134 15.26 4.22 -4.38
CA ASN A 134 15.31 5.10 -5.55
C ASN A 134 13.88 5.47 -5.96
N ASP A 135 13.69 6.67 -6.50
CA ASP A 135 12.38 7.18 -6.89
C ASP A 135 11.66 6.26 -7.90
N GLU A 136 12.42 5.54 -8.73
CA GLU A 136 11.92 4.54 -9.67
C GLU A 136 11.22 3.37 -8.96
N ILE A 137 11.78 2.90 -7.85
CA ILE A 137 11.24 1.80 -7.05
C ILE A 137 9.98 2.27 -6.31
N GLU A 138 9.94 3.51 -5.82
CA GLU A 138 8.74 4.09 -5.21
C GLU A 138 7.58 4.21 -6.22
N ALA A 139 7.88 4.65 -7.44
CA ALA A 139 6.90 4.73 -8.53
C ALA A 139 6.35 3.34 -8.89
N GLU A 140 7.22 2.34 -9.04
CA GLU A 140 6.79 0.98 -9.38
C GLU A 140 5.91 0.36 -8.27
N ILE A 141 6.27 0.55 -7.00
CA ILE A 141 5.45 0.08 -5.87
C ILE A 141 4.09 0.79 -5.86
N ALA A 142 4.07 2.10 -6.11
CA ALA A 142 2.83 2.86 -6.18
C ALA A 142 1.93 2.38 -7.31
N ASP A 143 2.50 2.09 -8.48
CA ASP A 143 1.75 1.65 -9.65
C ASP A 143 1.26 0.21 -9.52
N LYS A 144 2.07 -0.70 -8.97
CA LYS A 144 1.62 -2.04 -8.56
C LYS A 144 0.44 -1.96 -7.58
N ARG A 145 0.49 -1.05 -6.60
CA ARG A 145 -0.59 -0.85 -5.63
C ARG A 145 -1.86 -0.30 -6.28
N LYS A 146 -1.75 0.65 -7.22
CA LYS A 146 -2.89 1.18 -7.99
C LYS A 146 -3.51 0.09 -8.87
N ALA A 147 -2.70 -0.69 -9.58
CA ALA A 147 -3.14 -1.79 -10.43
C ALA A 147 -3.90 -2.86 -9.62
N ALA A 148 -3.36 -3.27 -8.47
CA ALA A 148 -4.01 -4.23 -7.58
C ALA A 148 -5.38 -3.72 -7.08
N ARG A 149 -5.48 -2.44 -6.71
CA ARG A 149 -6.75 -1.81 -6.28
C ARG A 149 -7.78 -1.79 -7.41
N LYS A 150 -7.36 -1.47 -8.64
CA LYS A 150 -8.24 -1.46 -9.83
C LYS A 150 -8.75 -2.86 -10.15
N ALA A 151 -7.87 -3.86 -10.14
CA ALA A 151 -8.23 -5.26 -10.37
C ALA A 151 -9.23 -5.78 -9.32
N LYS A 152 -9.01 -5.47 -8.03
CA LYS A 152 -9.94 -5.84 -6.96
C LYS A 152 -11.33 -5.23 -7.17
N ARG A 153 -11.40 -3.95 -7.54
CA ARG A 153 -12.68 -3.25 -7.80
C ARG A 153 -13.45 -3.83 -8.99
N LEU A 154 -12.76 -4.22 -10.06
CA LEU A 154 -13.39 -4.87 -11.22
C LEU A 154 -13.99 -6.23 -10.84
N LYS A 155 -13.20 -7.08 -10.18
CA LYS A 155 -13.65 -8.40 -9.70
C LYS A 155 -14.83 -8.31 -8.73
N GLU A 156 -14.86 -7.29 -7.87
CA GLU A 156 -15.97 -7.06 -6.95
C GLU A 156 -17.24 -6.57 -7.67
N LYS A 157 -17.09 -5.71 -8.69
CA LYS A 157 -18.20 -5.24 -9.53
C LYS A 157 -18.82 -6.40 -10.31
N GLU A 158 -18.00 -7.26 -10.92
CA GLU A 158 -18.45 -8.45 -11.66
C GLU A 158 -19.21 -9.42 -10.74
N LYS A 159 -18.66 -9.73 -9.56
CA LYS A 159 -19.34 -10.56 -8.56
C LYS A 159 -20.67 -9.96 -8.08
N LYS A 160 -20.75 -8.63 -7.94
CA LYS A 160 -21.99 -7.96 -7.55
C LYS A 160 -23.04 -8.07 -8.65
N THR A 161 -22.66 -7.83 -9.91
CA THR A 161 -23.58 -7.96 -11.05
C THR A 161 -24.06 -9.39 -11.25
N GLU A 162 -23.19 -10.40 -11.06
CA GLU A 162 -23.55 -11.81 -11.15
C GLU A 162 -24.53 -12.21 -10.04
N LYS A 163 -24.26 -11.82 -8.78
CA LYS A 163 -25.17 -12.07 -7.66
C LYS A 163 -26.53 -11.40 -7.84
N GLU A 164 -26.56 -10.18 -8.36
CA GLU A 164 -27.80 -9.46 -8.63
C GLU A 164 -28.59 -10.14 -9.77
N ALA A 165 -27.92 -10.63 -10.81
CA ALA A 165 -28.56 -11.39 -11.89
C ALA A 165 -29.17 -12.71 -11.38
N VAL A 166 -28.42 -13.48 -10.58
CA VAL A 166 -28.92 -14.71 -9.94
C VAL A 166 -30.11 -14.42 -9.02
N LYS A 167 -30.05 -13.34 -8.23
CA LYS A 167 -31.15 -12.94 -7.35
C LYS A 167 -32.41 -12.59 -8.14
N LYS A 168 -32.28 -11.80 -9.22
CA LYS A 168 -33.40 -11.45 -10.10
C LYS A 168 -33.99 -12.68 -10.77
N GLU A 169 -33.17 -13.63 -11.21
CA GLU A 169 -33.65 -14.89 -11.79
C GLU A 169 -34.47 -15.71 -10.79
N GLU A 170 -34.01 -15.79 -9.54
CA GLU A 170 -34.71 -16.50 -8.46
C GLU A 170 -36.03 -15.79 -8.08
N GLU A 171 -36.03 -14.46 -7.96
CA GLU A 171 -37.26 -13.67 -7.74
C GLU A 171 -38.28 -13.89 -8.86
N GLU A 172 -37.84 -13.95 -10.12
CA GLU A 172 -38.73 -14.32 -11.24
C GLU A 172 -39.23 -15.76 -11.18
N LYS A 173 -38.40 -16.72 -10.73
CA LYS A 173 -38.83 -18.11 -10.53
C LYS A 173 -39.94 -18.16 -9.48
N GLN A 174 -39.74 -17.53 -8.35
CA GLN A 174 -40.73 -17.46 -7.28
C GLN A 174 -42.02 -16.78 -7.76
N ARG A 175 -41.90 -15.64 -8.46
CA ARG A 175 -43.07 -14.97 -9.06
C ARG A 175 -43.84 -15.90 -9.99
N PHE A 176 -43.15 -16.66 -10.85
CA PHE A 176 -43.80 -17.62 -11.75
C PHE A 176 -44.51 -18.74 -11.00
N LEU A 177 -43.91 -19.27 -9.93
CA LEU A 177 -44.50 -20.37 -9.14
C LEU A 177 -45.82 -19.95 -8.47
N HIS A 178 -45.91 -18.71 -7.99
CA HIS A 178 -47.09 -18.16 -7.32
C HIS A 178 -48.25 -17.82 -8.26
N LEU A 179 -48.05 -17.83 -9.59
CA LEU A 179 -49.12 -17.61 -10.56
C LEU A 179 -50.06 -18.83 -10.66
N SER A 180 -51.34 -18.57 -10.95
CA SER A 180 -52.31 -19.60 -11.28
C SER A 180 -52.01 -20.28 -12.62
N ASP A 181 -52.56 -21.47 -12.84
CA ASP A 181 -52.32 -22.25 -14.06
C ASP A 181 -52.81 -21.56 -15.34
N ARG A 182 -53.83 -20.71 -15.22
CA ARG A 182 -54.32 -19.86 -16.30
C ARG A 182 -53.33 -18.76 -16.63
N GLU A 183 -52.80 -18.08 -15.61
CA GLU A 183 -51.82 -16.99 -15.76
C GLU A 183 -50.48 -17.50 -16.30
N LYS A 184 -50.00 -18.67 -15.84
CA LYS A 184 -48.79 -19.31 -16.36
C LYS A 184 -48.86 -19.56 -17.88
N ARG A 185 -50.02 -20.01 -18.36
CA ARG A 185 -50.26 -20.24 -19.79
C ARG A 185 -50.36 -18.94 -20.58
N ALA A 186 -51.03 -17.93 -20.05
CA ALA A 186 -51.09 -16.59 -20.66
C ALA A 186 -49.68 -15.97 -20.78
N LEU A 187 -48.88 -16.01 -19.71
CA LEU A 187 -47.51 -15.51 -19.68
C LEU A 187 -46.61 -16.20 -20.72
N ALA A 188 -46.76 -17.51 -20.91
CA ALA A 188 -46.02 -18.26 -21.93
C ALA A 188 -46.43 -17.86 -23.36
N ALA A 189 -47.69 -17.52 -23.60
CA ALA A 189 -48.16 -17.01 -24.89
C ALA A 189 -47.62 -15.60 -25.16
N GLU A 190 -47.68 -14.70 -24.18
CA GLU A 190 -47.13 -13.33 -24.27
C GLU A 190 -45.62 -13.35 -24.60
N ARG A 191 -44.85 -14.21 -23.92
CA ARG A 191 -43.40 -14.38 -24.15
C ARG A 191 -43.07 -14.87 -25.56
N ARG A 192 -43.91 -15.72 -26.15
CA ARG A 192 -43.73 -16.17 -27.55
C ARG A 192 -44.03 -15.06 -28.55
N LEU A 193 -45.03 -14.23 -28.28
CA LEU A 193 -45.33 -13.06 -29.11
C LEU A 193 -44.20 -12.02 -29.04
N LEU A 194 -43.65 -11.76 -27.86
CA LEU A 194 -42.47 -10.90 -27.66
C LEU A 194 -41.24 -11.39 -28.43
N ALA A 195 -41.00 -12.70 -28.45
CA ALA A 195 -39.91 -13.31 -29.20
C ALA A 195 -40.11 -13.23 -30.72
N ALA A 196 -41.35 -13.42 -31.20
CA ALA A 196 -41.71 -13.20 -32.60
C ALA A 196 -41.52 -11.72 -33.01
N GLY A 197 -41.64 -10.79 -32.07
CA GLY A 197 -41.34 -9.37 -32.24
C GLY A 197 -39.84 -9.00 -32.25
N GLY A 198 -38.93 -9.98 -32.24
CA GLY A 198 -37.49 -9.75 -32.45
C GLY A 198 -36.66 -9.47 -31.19
N GLN A 199 -37.24 -9.60 -29.99
CA GLN A 199 -36.47 -9.49 -28.75
C GLN A 199 -35.55 -10.71 -28.55
N LYS A 200 -34.25 -10.45 -28.43
CA LYS A 200 -33.23 -11.45 -28.07
C LYS A 200 -33.12 -11.56 -26.53
N ASN A 201 -32.80 -12.75 -26.01
CA ASN A 201 -32.68 -13.06 -24.56
C ASN A 201 -34.01 -13.07 -23.77
N VAL A 202 -35.11 -13.47 -24.39
CA VAL A 202 -36.38 -13.71 -23.67
C VAL A 202 -36.46 -15.17 -23.24
N VAL A 203 -36.76 -15.42 -21.96
CA VAL A 203 -37.08 -16.77 -21.47
C VAL A 203 -38.45 -17.17 -22.01
N LEU A 204 -38.48 -18.00 -23.05
CA LEU A 204 -39.69 -18.37 -23.81
C LEU A 204 -40.56 -19.39 -23.07
N SER A 205 -39.92 -20.30 -22.34
CA SER A 205 -40.61 -21.40 -21.66
C SER A 205 -39.93 -21.72 -20.34
N ARG A 206 -40.72 -21.82 -19.27
CA ARG A 206 -40.28 -22.26 -17.94
C ARG A 206 -40.95 -23.59 -17.59
N CYS A 207 -40.25 -24.41 -16.82
CA CYS A 207 -40.82 -25.64 -16.26
C CYS A 207 -42.04 -25.30 -15.39
N PHE A 208 -43.14 -26.02 -15.59
CA PHE A 208 -44.38 -25.76 -14.88
C PHE A 208 -44.25 -25.95 -13.36
N THR A 209 -43.45 -26.93 -12.92
CA THR A 209 -43.30 -27.29 -11.50
C THR A 209 -42.21 -26.50 -10.78
N CYS A 210 -41.08 -26.22 -11.42
CA CYS A 210 -39.91 -25.62 -10.76
C CYS A 210 -39.45 -24.28 -11.37
N ALA A 211 -40.19 -23.75 -12.34
CA ALA A 211 -39.93 -22.46 -13.00
C ALA A 211 -38.55 -22.30 -13.69
N THR A 212 -37.76 -23.38 -13.80
CA THR A 212 -36.45 -23.36 -14.47
C THR A 212 -36.62 -23.07 -15.96
N ASP A 213 -35.71 -22.28 -16.54
CA ASP A 213 -35.69 -22.01 -17.98
C ASP A 213 -35.44 -23.30 -18.78
N ILE A 214 -36.36 -23.58 -19.70
CA ILE A 214 -36.33 -24.71 -20.63
C ILE A 214 -36.32 -24.26 -22.09
N THR A 215 -36.10 -22.97 -22.36
CA THR A 215 -36.12 -22.36 -23.70
C THR A 215 -35.16 -23.07 -24.67
N ALA A 216 -33.97 -23.45 -24.21
CA ALA A 216 -32.96 -24.15 -25.01
C ALA A 216 -32.89 -25.66 -24.76
N LYS A 217 -33.88 -26.25 -24.07
CA LYS A 217 -33.93 -27.68 -23.73
C LYS A 217 -35.13 -28.34 -24.39
N VAL A 218 -35.07 -29.65 -24.66
CA VAL A 218 -36.23 -30.44 -25.08
C VAL A 218 -37.03 -30.80 -23.82
N PRO A 219 -38.25 -30.25 -23.61
CA PRO A 219 -39.01 -30.50 -22.39
C PRO A 219 -39.85 -31.77 -22.50
N PHE A 220 -40.19 -32.34 -21.35
CA PHE A 220 -41.24 -33.36 -21.27
C PHE A 220 -42.61 -32.68 -21.32
N GLU A 221 -43.54 -33.23 -22.07
CA GLU A 221 -44.87 -32.65 -22.26
C GLU A 221 -45.97 -33.62 -21.81
N TYR A 222 -46.97 -33.12 -21.09
CA TYR A 222 -48.13 -33.89 -20.62
C TYR A 222 -49.32 -32.95 -20.40
N GLU A 223 -50.48 -33.27 -20.97
CA GLU A 223 -51.73 -32.49 -20.85
C GLU A 223 -51.53 -30.97 -21.14
N ASN A 224 -50.65 -30.63 -22.09
CA ASN A 224 -50.24 -29.28 -22.48
C ASN A 224 -49.32 -28.52 -21.48
N PHE A 225 -48.79 -29.21 -20.47
CA PHE A 225 -47.79 -28.67 -19.54
C PHE A 225 -46.38 -29.15 -19.91
N ARG A 226 -45.38 -28.28 -19.70
CA ARG A 226 -43.97 -28.55 -20.04
C ARG A 226 -43.09 -28.62 -18.81
N PHE A 227 -42.22 -29.63 -18.76
CA PHE A 227 -41.39 -29.94 -17.60
C PHE A 227 -39.91 -30.08 -17.97
N CYS A 228 -39.01 -29.70 -17.06
CA CYS A 228 -37.57 -29.82 -17.26
C CYS A 228 -37.02 -31.24 -17.02
N SER A 229 -37.73 -32.07 -16.26
CA SER A 229 -37.30 -33.43 -15.89
C SER A 229 -38.50 -34.35 -15.63
N MET A 230 -38.25 -35.66 -15.66
CA MET A 230 -39.25 -36.68 -15.30
C MET A 230 -39.74 -36.54 -13.86
N ASP A 231 -38.92 -36.01 -12.95
CA ASP A 231 -39.32 -35.79 -11.56
C ASP A 231 -40.33 -34.66 -11.44
N CYS A 232 -40.13 -33.56 -12.17
CA CYS A 232 -41.10 -32.45 -12.23
C CYS A 232 -42.43 -32.90 -12.83
N LEU A 233 -42.38 -33.73 -13.88
CA LEU A 233 -43.57 -34.34 -14.49
C LEU A 233 -44.31 -35.25 -13.50
N LYS A 234 -43.60 -36.15 -12.80
CA LYS A 234 -44.19 -37.04 -11.79
C LYS A 234 -44.83 -36.25 -10.66
N ALA A 235 -44.15 -35.22 -10.14
CA ALA A 235 -44.67 -34.37 -9.07
C ALA A 235 -46.00 -33.70 -9.47
N HIS A 236 -46.07 -33.14 -10.69
CA HIS A 236 -47.30 -32.55 -11.22
C HIS A 236 -48.44 -33.58 -11.30
N ARG A 237 -48.18 -34.77 -11.85
CA ARG A 237 -49.18 -35.84 -11.98
C ARG A 237 -49.71 -36.34 -10.63
N ILE A 238 -48.89 -36.30 -9.58
CA ILE A 238 -49.33 -36.66 -8.23
C ILE A 238 -50.22 -35.57 -7.65
N GLN A 239 -49.91 -34.30 -7.91
CA GLN A 239 -50.70 -33.16 -7.44
C GLN A 239 -52.05 -33.04 -8.18
N SER A 240 -52.08 -33.28 -9.49
CA SER A 240 -53.32 -33.25 -10.28
C SER A 240 -54.30 -34.37 -9.94
N LYS A 241 -53.81 -35.49 -9.39
CA LYS A 241 -54.65 -36.60 -8.88
C LYS A 241 -55.25 -36.32 -7.49
N LYS A 242 -54.78 -35.29 -6.78
CA LYS A 242 -55.24 -34.91 -5.43
C LYS A 242 -56.26 -33.78 -5.42
N LEU A 243 -56.50 -33.15 -6.56
CA LEU A 243 -57.52 -32.13 -6.81
C LEU A 243 -58.77 -32.79 -7.41
#